data_AF-A0A8H3B942-F1
#
_entry.id   AF-A0A8H3B942-F1
#
_cell.length_a   1.000
_cell.length_b   1.000
_cell.length_c   1.000
_cell.angle_alpha   90.00
_cell.angle_beta   90.00
_cell.angle_gamma   90.00
#
_symmetry.space_group_name_H-M   'P 1'
#
loop_
_entity.id
_entity.type
_entity.pdbx_description
1 polymer ?
#
loop_
_entity_poly.entity_id
_entity_poly.type
_entity_poly.pdbx_seq_one_letter_code
_entity_poly.pdbx_strand_id
1 'polypeptide(L)'
;MIPSVALFFVVNLLWCIGLVHTRPLLPRQDSPVPVQLLSSSQIALVEARMLEQSKGSWELGTATQSLFEYEYPSFSVYGDNFLAPPKSLPKSADISKILKITDQVLLTRPPGVLSFMPDQAAGDPPSLGVSMLFANWTVRSPASTGSSSYAAAIIDQLNYSLTRAPRAPNGAISHRVDQIQLWSDSVYMLPPFLAYFGALHQDEGVLRAAYDQVRFYRDLLFDGSTGLWRHIVLGNGEDLNHWSTGNGWAAAGIMRVLTTIKDSSLSDKFVSEQANLEGWALEIVNNVWKYQQANGTLLNYATDGNSFADSASTALLAAATYRLATHLHSTGSKVDLSNSLAAASRARTLVSRSLDADGWLLNVVDPWNFPIRGTRSAEGQAFVLSLEAAYRDYRNRD
;
A
#
# COMPACT_ATOMS: atom_id res chain seq x y z
N MET A 1 -37.37 -68.93 -56.47
CA MET A 1 -38.75 -68.43 -56.37
C MET A 1 -38.71 -66.91 -56.28
N ILE A 2 -39.36 -66.22 -57.21
CA ILE A 2 -39.62 -64.76 -57.23
C ILE A 2 -41.16 -64.63 -56.99
N PRO A 3 -41.70 -63.64 -56.24
CA PRO A 3 -41.94 -62.26 -56.72
C PRO A 3 -41.40 -61.16 -55.78
N SER A 4 -40.89 -60.01 -56.26
CA SER A 4 -41.60 -58.81 -56.79
C SER A 4 -42.30 -58.02 -55.66
N VAL A 5 -42.19 -56.69 -55.47
CA VAL A 5 -42.53 -55.53 -56.35
C VAL A 5 -41.99 -54.26 -55.61
N ALA A 6 -41.20 -53.36 -56.23
CA ALA A 6 -41.55 -52.02 -56.79
C ALA A 6 -42.35 -51.08 -55.83
N LEU A 7 -42.21 -49.74 -55.76
CA LEU A 7 -42.02 -48.73 -56.80
C LEU A 7 -41.88 -47.32 -56.13
N PHE A 8 -40.91 -46.51 -56.60
CA PHE A 8 -40.88 -45.03 -56.83
C PHE A 8 -41.47 -44.00 -55.82
N PHE A 9 -40.74 -42.90 -55.55
CA PHE A 9 -40.88 -41.57 -56.22
C PHE A 9 -39.95 -40.47 -55.61
N VAL A 10 -39.11 -39.88 -56.47
CA VAL A 10 -38.82 -38.43 -56.70
C VAL A 10 -38.35 -37.49 -55.55
N VAL A 11 -37.07 -37.07 -55.71
CA VAL A 11 -36.49 -35.69 -55.70
C VAL A 11 -37.33 -34.53 -55.13
N ASN A 12 -36.84 -33.85 -54.07
CA ASN A 12 -36.36 -32.46 -54.15
C ASN A 12 -35.83 -31.90 -52.82
N LEU A 13 -34.77 -31.11 -52.99
CA LEU A 13 -34.21 -30.07 -52.13
C LEU A 13 -35.25 -29.33 -51.27
N LEU A 14 -34.92 -29.03 -50.01
CA LEU A 14 -35.01 -27.68 -49.46
C LEU A 14 -34.32 -27.59 -48.08
N TRP A 15 -33.42 -26.61 -47.99
CA TRP A 15 -32.79 -26.07 -46.80
C TRP A 15 -33.77 -25.88 -45.63
N CYS A 16 -33.36 -26.28 -44.43
CA CYS A 16 -33.69 -25.58 -43.19
C CYS A 16 -32.54 -25.77 -42.20
N ILE A 17 -31.75 -24.70 -42.06
CA ILE A 17 -30.72 -24.52 -41.03
C ILE A 17 -31.44 -24.45 -39.67
N GLY A 18 -31.33 -25.50 -38.87
CA GLY A 18 -31.66 -25.47 -37.46
C GLY A 18 -30.47 -24.90 -36.67
N LEU A 19 -30.55 -23.62 -36.33
CA LEU A 19 -29.65 -22.93 -35.39
C LEU A 19 -29.71 -23.59 -34.01
N VAL A 20 -28.79 -24.53 -33.74
CA VAL A 20 -28.46 -24.91 -32.37
C VAL A 20 -27.75 -23.72 -31.75
N HIS A 21 -28.45 -23.03 -30.85
CA HIS A 21 -27.85 -22.01 -29.98
C HIS A 21 -26.82 -22.69 -29.07
N THR A 22 -25.57 -22.69 -29.50
CA THR A 22 -24.44 -22.91 -28.60
C THR A 22 -24.41 -21.73 -27.63
N ARG A 23 -24.91 -21.94 -26.41
CA ARG A 23 -24.58 -21.05 -25.29
C ARG A 23 -23.05 -21.01 -25.20
N PRO A 24 -22.41 -19.83 -25.14
CA PRO A 24 -20.99 -19.77 -24.86
C PRO A 24 -20.77 -20.39 -23.48
N LEU A 25 -19.98 -21.46 -23.44
CA LEU A 25 -19.47 -22.03 -22.20
C LEU A 25 -18.68 -20.92 -21.51
N LEU A 26 -19.17 -20.44 -20.36
CA LEU A 26 -18.39 -19.64 -19.44
C LEU A 26 -17.12 -20.45 -19.09
N PRO A 27 -15.92 -19.84 -19.16
CA PRO A 27 -14.71 -20.54 -18.77
C PRO A 27 -14.80 -20.92 -17.28
N ARG A 28 -14.55 -22.21 -17.01
CA ARG A 28 -14.30 -22.74 -15.67
C ARG A 28 -13.20 -21.88 -15.02
N GLN A 29 -13.54 -21.19 -13.93
CA GLN A 29 -12.57 -20.70 -12.95
C GLN A 29 -11.78 -21.91 -12.47
N ASP A 30 -10.53 -22.06 -12.92
CA ASP A 30 -9.46 -22.85 -12.29
C ASP A 30 -8.16 -22.87 -13.16
N SER A 31 -8.00 -21.92 -14.10
CA SER A 31 -6.67 -21.69 -14.67
C SER A 31 -5.76 -21.11 -13.57
N PRO A 32 -4.55 -21.63 -13.35
CA PRO A 32 -3.61 -20.98 -12.46
C PRO A 32 -3.40 -19.55 -12.95
N VAL A 33 -3.73 -18.58 -12.09
CA VAL A 33 -3.54 -17.15 -12.37
C VAL A 33 -2.09 -16.96 -12.80
N PRO A 34 -1.81 -16.27 -13.92
CA PRO A 34 -0.43 -16.03 -14.34
C PRO A 34 0.39 -15.44 -13.19
N VAL A 35 1.55 -16.05 -12.93
CA VAL A 35 2.47 -15.65 -11.85
C VAL A 35 2.86 -14.18 -12.00
N GLN A 36 3.07 -13.73 -13.24
CA GLN A 36 3.36 -12.35 -13.58
C GLN A 36 2.31 -11.86 -14.58
N LEU A 37 1.50 -10.88 -14.18
CA LEU A 37 0.46 -10.29 -15.03
C LEU A 37 0.96 -9.07 -15.82
N LEU A 38 2.01 -8.41 -15.32
CA LEU A 38 2.67 -7.27 -15.95
C LEU A 38 4.06 -7.68 -16.44
N SER A 39 4.40 -7.37 -17.69
CA SER A 39 5.76 -7.62 -18.19
C SER A 39 6.79 -6.79 -17.43
N SER A 40 8.06 -7.21 -17.45
CA SER A 40 9.15 -6.41 -16.86
C SER A 40 9.26 -5.01 -17.48
N SER A 41 8.90 -4.85 -18.76
CA SER A 41 8.86 -3.53 -19.42
C SER A 41 7.72 -2.66 -18.90
N GLN A 42 6.54 -3.23 -18.64
CA GLN A 42 5.42 -2.47 -18.04
C GLN A 42 5.77 -2.03 -16.62
N ILE A 43 6.38 -2.90 -15.82
CA ILE A 43 6.85 -2.54 -14.48
C ILE A 43 7.90 -1.42 -14.52
N ALA A 44 8.86 -1.51 -15.42
CA ALA A 44 9.88 -0.46 -15.57
C ALA A 44 9.26 0.89 -15.95
N LEU A 45 8.23 0.92 -16.80
CA LEU A 45 7.49 2.14 -17.09
C LEU A 45 6.73 2.66 -15.86
N VAL A 46 6.05 1.78 -15.12
CA VAL A 46 5.34 2.13 -13.89
C VAL A 46 6.28 2.81 -12.88
N GLU A 47 7.47 2.22 -12.67
CA GLU A 47 8.49 2.78 -11.78
C GLU A 47 9.01 4.12 -12.31
N ALA A 48 9.30 4.23 -13.61
CA ALA A 48 9.76 5.48 -14.20
C ALA A 48 8.74 6.62 -13.99
N ARG A 49 7.45 6.35 -14.19
CA ARG A 49 6.36 7.32 -13.98
C ARG A 49 6.20 7.73 -12.51
N MET A 50 6.36 6.78 -11.59
CA MET A 50 6.39 7.06 -10.15
C MET A 50 7.50 8.06 -9.81
N LEU A 51 8.73 7.78 -10.25
CA LEU A 51 9.90 8.60 -9.96
C LEU A 51 9.86 9.97 -10.66
N GLU A 52 9.28 10.05 -11.86
CA GLU A 52 9.11 11.31 -12.61
C GLU A 52 8.14 12.28 -11.91
N GLN A 53 7.07 11.74 -11.32
CA GLN A 53 5.96 12.55 -10.79
C GLN A 53 6.10 12.90 -9.31
N SER A 54 6.79 12.07 -8.52
CA SER A 54 6.90 12.24 -7.06
C SER A 54 7.63 13.54 -6.69
N LYS A 55 6.95 14.42 -5.98
CA LYS A 55 7.46 15.73 -5.53
C LYS A 55 7.15 16.01 -4.07
N GLY A 56 5.94 15.66 -3.63
CA GLY A 56 5.49 15.80 -2.26
C GLY A 56 6.24 14.86 -1.32
N SER A 57 6.26 15.19 -0.03
CA SER A 57 6.99 14.41 0.95
C SER A 57 6.42 12.98 1.08
N TRP A 58 5.09 12.84 1.10
CA TRP A 58 4.39 11.55 1.09
C TRP A 58 4.57 10.77 -0.22
N GLU A 59 4.61 11.45 -1.38
CA GLU A 59 4.85 10.80 -2.68
C GLU A 59 6.26 10.20 -2.71
N LEU A 60 7.27 10.97 -2.29
CA LEU A 60 8.66 10.51 -2.22
C LEU A 60 8.83 9.39 -1.18
N GLY A 61 8.20 9.51 -0.01
CA GLY A 61 8.21 8.47 1.02
C GLY A 61 7.60 7.17 0.50
N THR A 62 6.44 7.26 -0.13
CA THR A 62 5.74 6.11 -0.74
C THR A 62 6.55 5.48 -1.86
N ALA A 63 7.16 6.29 -2.73
CA ALA A 63 8.04 5.82 -3.79
C ALA A 63 9.25 5.05 -3.24
N THR A 64 9.89 5.55 -2.18
CA THR A 64 11.00 4.82 -1.55
C THR A 64 10.55 3.51 -0.92
N GLN A 65 9.37 3.48 -0.29
CA GLN A 65 8.80 2.26 0.27
C GLN A 65 8.51 1.21 -0.81
N SER A 66 7.90 1.60 -1.94
CA SER A 66 7.61 0.66 -3.02
C SER A 66 8.87 0.16 -3.73
N LEU A 67 9.91 1.00 -3.85
CA LEU A 67 11.23 0.57 -4.32
C LEU A 67 11.86 -0.46 -3.39
N PHE A 68 11.80 -0.24 -2.06
CA PHE A 68 12.26 -1.25 -1.12
C PHE A 68 11.50 -2.56 -1.31
N GLU A 69 10.18 -2.54 -1.37
CA GLU A 69 9.39 -3.76 -1.52
C GLU A 69 9.64 -4.49 -2.84
N TYR A 70 9.74 -3.76 -3.96
CA TYR A 70 9.82 -4.36 -5.28
C TYR A 70 11.26 -4.65 -5.74
N GLU A 71 12.12 -3.63 -5.76
CA GLU A 71 13.49 -3.68 -6.31
C GLU A 71 14.50 -4.18 -5.27
N TYR A 72 14.31 -3.84 -4.00
CA TYR A 72 15.26 -4.13 -2.92
C TYR A 72 14.65 -4.96 -1.78
N PRO A 73 13.98 -6.09 -2.08
CA PRO A 73 13.06 -6.75 -1.14
C PRO A 73 13.72 -7.15 0.18
N SER A 74 15.00 -7.51 0.16
CA SER A 74 15.76 -7.87 1.38
C SER A 74 15.91 -6.72 2.37
N PHE A 75 15.81 -5.47 1.93
CA PHE A 75 15.87 -4.26 2.76
C PHE A 75 14.50 -3.63 3.00
N SER A 76 13.43 -4.20 2.46
CA SER A 76 12.06 -3.77 2.78
C SER A 76 11.66 -4.22 4.18
N VAL A 77 10.62 -3.59 4.75
CA VAL A 77 10.02 -4.01 6.04
C VAL A 77 9.64 -5.49 6.11
N TYR A 78 9.45 -6.13 4.95
CA TYR A 78 9.07 -7.54 4.84
C TYR A 78 10.28 -8.46 4.51
N GLY A 79 11.50 -7.92 4.51
CA GLY A 79 12.72 -8.63 4.15
C GLY A 79 13.68 -8.85 5.32
N ASP A 80 14.52 -9.87 5.19
CA ASP A 80 15.37 -10.38 6.27
C ASP A 80 16.38 -9.37 6.84
N ASN A 81 16.81 -8.38 6.05
CA ASN A 81 17.83 -7.40 6.46
C ASN A 81 17.23 -6.06 6.91
N PHE A 82 15.91 -5.95 7.08
CA PHE A 82 15.26 -4.69 7.45
C PHE A 82 15.74 -4.14 8.79
N LEU A 83 15.68 -4.97 9.83
CA LEU A 83 16.00 -4.61 11.22
C LEU A 83 17.48 -4.80 11.57
N ALA A 84 18.24 -5.44 10.68
CA ALA A 84 19.67 -5.58 10.77
C ALA A 84 20.34 -5.14 9.45
N PRO A 85 20.15 -3.87 9.01
CA PRO A 85 20.72 -3.42 7.76
C PRO A 85 22.25 -3.44 7.86
N PRO A 86 22.95 -3.83 6.79
CA PRO A 86 24.41 -3.94 6.83
C PRO A 86 25.02 -2.55 7.02
N LYS A 87 26.09 -2.43 7.83
CA LYS A 87 26.81 -1.15 8.04
C LYS A 87 27.46 -0.58 6.76
N SER A 88 27.62 -1.42 5.76
CA SER A 88 28.15 -1.07 4.45
C SER A 88 27.56 -2.02 3.42
N LEU A 89 27.12 -1.50 2.29
CA LEU A 89 26.62 -2.35 1.22
C LEU A 89 27.75 -3.02 0.42
N PRO A 90 27.52 -4.24 -0.10
CA PRO A 90 28.38 -4.81 -1.13
C PRO A 90 28.50 -3.83 -2.31
N LYS A 91 29.66 -3.78 -2.98
CA LYS A 91 29.89 -2.92 -4.15
C LYS A 91 28.88 -3.15 -5.28
N SER A 92 28.25 -4.32 -5.33
CA SER A 92 27.25 -4.72 -6.32
C SER A 92 25.82 -4.32 -5.96
N ALA A 93 25.54 -3.86 -4.74
CA ALA A 93 24.20 -3.44 -4.33
C ALA A 93 23.96 -1.98 -4.79
N ASP A 94 23.13 -1.82 -5.81
CA ASP A 94 22.77 -0.51 -6.34
C ASP A 94 21.48 0.03 -5.70
N ILE A 95 21.60 0.78 -4.61
CA ILE A 95 20.50 1.51 -3.97
C ILE A 95 20.41 2.99 -4.43
N SER A 96 21.00 3.32 -5.58
CA SER A 96 21.13 4.72 -6.03
C SER A 96 19.80 5.44 -6.16
N LYS A 97 18.71 4.74 -6.52
CA LYS A 97 17.36 5.31 -6.60
C LYS A 97 16.90 5.87 -5.24
N ILE A 98 17.12 5.11 -4.16
CA ILE A 98 16.79 5.53 -2.79
C ILE A 98 17.69 6.70 -2.37
N LEU A 99 19.01 6.57 -2.56
CA LEU A 99 19.97 7.59 -2.16
C LEU A 99 19.76 8.92 -2.90
N LYS A 100 19.38 8.88 -4.18
CA LYS A 100 19.05 10.08 -4.94
C LYS A 100 17.91 10.86 -4.30
N ILE A 101 16.87 10.17 -3.83
CA ILE A 101 15.73 10.81 -3.16
C ILE A 101 16.17 11.39 -1.81
N THR A 102 16.83 10.59 -0.98
CA THR A 102 17.19 11.03 0.38
C THR A 102 18.26 12.12 0.39
N ASP A 103 19.27 12.03 -0.50
CA ASP A 103 20.28 13.07 -0.67
C ASP A 103 19.66 14.37 -1.20
N GLN A 104 18.69 14.28 -2.11
CA GLN A 104 17.98 15.46 -2.60
C GLN A 104 17.21 16.15 -1.48
N VAL A 105 16.51 15.38 -0.64
CA VAL A 105 15.78 15.93 0.53
C VAL A 105 16.74 16.62 1.49
N LEU A 106 17.89 16.02 1.83
CA LEU A 106 18.88 16.66 2.69
C LEU A 106 19.48 17.92 2.06
N LEU A 107 19.72 17.90 0.75
CA LEU A 107 20.29 19.03 0.03
C LEU A 107 19.34 20.23 -0.02
N THR A 108 18.03 19.99 -0.13
CA THR A 108 17.02 21.05 -0.25
C THR A 108 16.36 21.44 1.07
N ARG A 109 16.61 20.68 2.15
CA ARG A 109 16.07 20.96 3.48
C ARG A 109 16.51 22.35 3.96
N PRO A 110 15.58 23.30 4.17
CA PRO A 110 15.95 24.65 4.60
C PRO A 110 16.55 24.66 6.01
N PRO A 111 17.52 25.55 6.31
CA PRO A 111 18.05 25.70 7.67
C PRO A 111 16.95 25.99 8.70
N GLY A 112 16.97 25.30 9.85
CA GLY A 112 16.03 25.51 10.95
C GLY A 112 14.66 24.82 10.80
N VAL A 113 14.38 24.20 9.65
CA VAL A 113 13.18 23.35 9.49
C VAL A 113 13.45 22.02 10.17
N LEU A 114 12.58 21.61 11.10
CA LEU A 114 12.76 20.36 11.82
C LEU A 114 12.33 19.13 11.02
N SER A 115 11.23 19.23 10.27
CA SER A 115 10.78 18.13 9.40
C SER A 115 11.78 17.82 8.28
N PHE A 116 11.67 16.64 7.67
CA PHE A 116 12.48 16.27 6.51
C PHE A 116 12.25 17.22 5.33
N MET A 117 11.00 17.65 5.14
CA MET A 117 10.59 18.62 4.13
C MET A 117 9.60 19.62 4.72
N PRO A 118 9.62 20.91 4.30
CA PRO A 118 8.54 21.84 4.60
C PRO A 118 7.24 21.36 3.98
N ASP A 119 6.18 21.30 4.77
CA ASP A 119 4.89 20.76 4.34
C ASP A 119 3.75 21.40 5.15
N GLN A 120 2.55 21.48 4.58
CA GLN A 120 1.34 21.85 5.31
C GLN A 120 0.81 20.69 6.16
N ALA A 121 1.24 19.47 5.84
CA ALA A 121 1.01 18.30 6.67
C ALA A 121 2.17 18.11 7.66
N ALA A 122 1.84 17.96 8.94
CA ALA A 122 2.77 17.43 9.94
C ALA A 122 2.99 15.92 9.78
N GLY A 123 2.02 15.22 9.18
CA GLY A 123 2.01 13.77 9.03
C GLY A 123 2.82 13.23 7.85
N ASP A 124 2.95 13.99 6.75
CA ASP A 124 3.51 13.51 5.49
C ASP A 124 5.04 13.38 5.46
N PRO A 125 5.83 14.37 5.94
CA PRO A 125 7.29 14.28 5.90
C PRO A 125 7.88 13.01 6.54
N PRO A 126 7.38 12.53 7.71
CA PRO A 126 7.77 11.25 8.29
C PRO A 126 7.77 10.03 7.37
N SER A 127 7.02 10.02 6.27
CA SER A 127 6.98 8.91 5.31
C SER A 127 8.37 8.56 4.73
N LEU A 128 9.29 9.54 4.67
CA LEU A 128 10.69 9.38 4.27
C LEU A 128 11.57 8.75 5.37
N GLY A 129 11.06 8.60 6.58
CA GLY A 129 11.86 8.24 7.74
C GLY A 129 12.54 6.87 7.64
N VAL A 130 11.89 5.90 7.00
CA VAL A 130 12.48 4.57 6.78
C VAL A 130 13.69 4.64 5.85
N SER A 131 13.58 5.33 4.72
CA SER A 131 14.70 5.48 3.78
C SER A 131 15.84 6.34 4.35
N MET A 132 15.50 7.38 5.12
CA MET A 132 16.48 8.21 5.83
C MET A 132 17.27 7.40 6.87
N LEU A 133 16.58 6.61 7.71
CA LEU A 133 17.21 5.73 8.70
C LEU A 133 18.10 4.68 8.05
N PHE A 134 17.60 4.05 6.98
CA PHE A 134 18.35 3.05 6.24
C PHE A 134 19.63 3.64 5.63
N ALA A 135 19.54 4.79 4.97
CA ALA A 135 20.70 5.47 4.38
C ALA A 135 21.72 5.91 5.43
N ASN A 136 21.25 6.44 6.58
CA ASN A 136 22.11 6.78 7.71
C ASN A 136 22.89 5.57 8.22
N TRP A 137 22.21 4.44 8.43
CA TRP A 137 22.83 3.25 9.00
C TRP A 137 23.81 2.58 8.04
N THR A 138 23.49 2.59 6.76
CA THR A 138 24.08 1.70 5.76
C THR A 138 25.17 2.37 4.92
N VAL A 139 25.06 3.68 4.70
CA VAL A 139 25.89 4.39 3.71
C VAL A 139 26.77 5.45 4.34
N ARG A 140 26.36 6.07 5.46
CA ARG A 140 27.08 7.22 6.02
C ARG A 140 27.27 7.09 7.52
N SER A 141 28.47 6.66 7.93
CA SER A 141 28.88 6.76 9.33
C SER A 141 28.79 8.24 9.80
N PRO A 142 28.36 8.51 11.05
CA PRO A 142 28.17 9.87 11.58
C PRO A 142 29.39 10.80 11.46
N ALA A 143 30.58 10.27 11.19
CA ALA A 143 31.83 11.02 11.12
C ALA A 143 32.11 11.72 9.77
N SER A 144 31.27 11.54 8.74
CA SER A 144 31.52 12.14 7.43
C SER A 144 30.46 13.17 7.02
N THR A 145 30.91 14.41 6.86
CA THR A 145 30.30 15.57 6.17
C THR A 145 29.60 16.63 7.06
N GLY A 146 30.04 17.89 6.89
CA GLY A 146 29.65 19.09 7.64
C GLY A 146 28.51 19.91 7.00
N SER A 147 27.44 19.26 6.57
CA SER A 147 26.08 19.81 6.48
C SER A 147 25.14 18.84 7.19
N SER A 148 23.90 19.22 7.57
CA SER A 148 23.04 18.42 8.47
C SER A 148 23.08 16.93 8.11
N SER A 149 23.78 16.14 8.92
CA SER A 149 23.95 14.72 8.68
C SER A 149 22.57 14.05 8.65
N TYR A 150 22.46 12.91 7.97
CA TYR A 150 21.24 12.08 8.02
C TYR A 150 20.73 11.95 9.47
N ALA A 151 21.64 11.65 10.41
CA ALA A 151 21.36 11.58 11.83
C ALA A 151 20.70 12.87 12.38
N ALA A 152 21.23 14.06 12.06
CA ALA A 152 20.64 15.32 12.51
C ALA A 152 19.22 15.51 11.95
N ALA A 153 19.00 15.27 10.66
CA ALA A 153 17.67 15.40 10.05
C ALA A 153 16.66 14.40 10.64
N ILE A 154 17.09 13.16 10.93
CA ILE A 154 16.25 12.13 11.56
C ILE A 154 15.84 12.56 12.97
N ILE A 155 16.80 13.04 13.77
CA ILE A 155 16.53 13.50 15.14
C ILE A 155 15.64 14.74 15.14
N ASP A 156 15.85 15.68 14.23
CA ASP A 156 14.99 16.84 14.09
C ASP A 156 13.55 16.46 13.70
N GLN A 157 13.36 15.54 12.75
CA GLN A 157 12.03 15.04 12.38
C GLN A 157 11.37 14.33 13.57
N LEU A 158 12.09 13.46 14.27
CA LEU A 158 11.59 12.76 15.44
C LEU A 158 11.16 13.75 16.53
N ASN A 159 11.99 14.76 16.82
CA ASN A 159 11.69 15.82 17.78
C ASN A 159 10.46 16.62 17.37
N TYR A 160 10.32 16.96 16.08
CA TYR A 160 9.13 17.65 15.59
C TYR A 160 7.87 16.83 15.82
N SER A 161 7.87 15.58 15.35
CA SER A 161 6.72 14.68 15.45
C SER A 161 6.33 14.42 16.91
N LEU A 162 7.31 14.16 17.80
CA LEU A 162 7.01 13.79 19.18
C LEU A 162 6.73 15.00 20.09
N THR A 163 7.26 16.18 19.81
CA THR A 163 7.24 17.29 20.79
C THR A 163 6.75 18.65 20.28
N ARG A 164 6.46 18.80 18.98
CA ARG A 164 6.07 20.09 18.38
C ARG A 164 4.77 20.04 17.58
N ALA A 165 4.51 18.95 16.85
CA ALA A 165 3.30 18.83 16.04
C ALA A 165 2.03 18.97 16.89
N PRO A 166 0.94 19.59 16.37
CA PRO A 166 -0.33 19.69 17.09
C PRO A 166 -0.87 18.30 17.46
N ARG A 167 -1.63 18.19 18.55
CA ARG A 167 -2.17 16.91 19.01
C ARG A 167 -3.65 16.98 19.33
N ALA A 168 -4.38 15.92 18.98
CA ALA A 168 -5.74 15.71 19.45
C ALA A 168 -5.77 15.38 20.95
N PRO A 169 -6.92 15.54 21.64
CA PRO A 169 -7.03 15.28 23.08
C PRO A 169 -6.64 13.85 23.50
N ASN A 170 -6.81 12.86 22.63
CA ASN A 170 -6.40 11.48 22.89
C ASN A 170 -4.89 11.23 22.70
N GLY A 171 -4.12 12.23 22.25
CA GLY A 171 -2.69 12.13 22.01
C GLY A 171 -2.28 11.86 20.56
N ALA A 172 -3.22 11.69 19.63
CA ALA A 172 -2.91 11.59 18.20
C ALA A 172 -2.16 12.83 17.71
N ILE A 173 -1.05 12.63 17.01
CA ILE A 173 -0.34 13.68 16.29
C ILE A 173 -1.21 14.10 15.12
N SER A 174 -1.46 15.39 14.97
CA SER A 174 -2.25 15.95 13.87
C SER A 174 -1.59 15.65 12.53
N HIS A 175 -2.41 15.39 11.51
CA HIS A 175 -1.95 15.35 10.14
C HIS A 175 -1.59 16.75 9.62
N ARG A 176 -2.27 17.81 10.11
CA ARG A 176 -2.07 19.21 9.68
C ARG A 176 -1.19 19.99 10.65
N VAL A 177 -0.41 20.96 10.14
CA VAL A 177 0.43 21.84 10.96
C VAL A 177 -0.36 23.00 11.60
N ASP A 178 -1.44 23.44 10.94
CA ASP A 178 -2.18 24.67 11.24
C ASP A 178 -3.46 24.45 12.07
N GLN A 179 -3.87 23.19 12.22
CA GLN A 179 -5.03 22.78 13.01
C GLN A 179 -4.87 21.33 13.48
N ILE A 180 -5.73 20.91 14.42
CA ILE A 180 -5.84 19.51 14.82
C ILE A 180 -6.80 18.82 13.86
N GLN A 181 -6.28 17.92 13.03
CA GLN A 181 -7.06 17.17 12.06
C GLN A 181 -6.39 15.82 11.79
N LEU A 182 -7.17 14.75 11.76
CA LEU A 182 -6.66 13.38 11.58
C LEU A 182 -7.12 12.83 10.24
N TRP A 183 -6.16 12.44 9.41
CA TRP A 183 -6.39 11.85 8.09
C TRP A 183 -5.95 10.39 8.13
N SER A 184 -6.75 9.46 7.61
CA SER A 184 -6.44 8.03 7.56
C SER A 184 -5.02 7.72 7.03
N ASP A 185 -4.54 8.58 6.14
CA ASP A 185 -3.25 8.58 5.45
C ASP A 185 -2.06 8.57 6.42
N SER A 186 -2.18 9.31 7.53
CA SER A 186 -1.12 9.43 8.53
C SER A 186 -0.62 8.07 9.04
N VAL A 187 -1.48 7.05 9.05
CA VAL A 187 -1.13 5.69 9.50
C VAL A 187 -0.03 5.07 8.64
N TYR A 188 0.03 5.43 7.36
CA TYR A 188 1.11 5.00 6.46
C TYR A 188 2.35 5.90 6.55
N MET A 189 2.16 7.17 6.88
CA MET A 189 3.24 8.17 6.83
C MET A 189 4.11 8.14 8.08
N LEU A 190 3.50 8.33 9.27
CA LEU A 190 4.24 8.60 10.51
C LEU A 190 4.56 7.35 11.35
N PRO A 191 3.59 6.48 11.69
CA PRO A 191 3.85 5.33 12.55
C PRO A 191 4.97 4.40 12.06
N PRO A 192 5.12 4.09 10.76
CA PRO A 192 6.20 3.22 10.30
C PRO A 192 7.61 3.80 10.54
N PHE A 193 7.78 5.12 10.45
CA PHE A 193 9.04 5.77 10.80
C PHE A 193 9.37 5.61 12.28
N LEU A 194 8.40 5.87 13.16
CA LEU A 194 8.58 5.70 14.61
C LEU A 194 8.87 4.23 14.94
N ALA A 195 8.15 3.30 14.32
CA ALA A 195 8.36 1.87 14.55
C ALA A 195 9.78 1.45 14.16
N TYR A 196 10.24 1.87 12.98
CA TYR A 196 11.58 1.52 12.53
C TYR A 196 12.68 2.17 13.38
N PHE A 197 12.51 3.44 13.75
CA PHE A 197 13.43 4.12 14.67
C PHE A 197 13.53 3.35 15.99
N GLY A 198 12.38 3.05 16.61
CA GLY A 198 12.31 2.36 17.90
C GLY A 198 12.91 0.96 17.85
N ALA A 199 12.61 0.20 16.79
CA ALA A 199 13.15 -1.15 16.61
C ALA A 199 14.68 -1.14 16.41
N LEU A 200 15.21 -0.25 15.56
CA LEU A 200 16.66 -0.14 15.30
C LEU A 200 17.46 0.28 16.53
N HIS A 201 16.90 1.18 17.36
CA HIS A 201 17.58 1.71 18.54
C HIS A 201 17.21 0.99 19.85
N GLN A 202 16.38 -0.06 19.77
CA GLN A 202 15.81 -0.75 20.93
C GLN A 202 15.10 0.21 21.91
N ASP A 203 14.51 1.27 21.37
CA ASP A 203 13.76 2.27 22.13
C ASP A 203 12.29 1.85 22.22
N GLU A 204 11.94 1.26 23.36
CA GLU A 204 10.58 0.82 23.67
C GLU A 204 9.57 1.97 23.66
N GLY A 205 9.96 3.17 24.08
CA GLY A 205 9.07 4.34 24.14
C GLY A 205 8.68 4.83 22.76
N VAL A 206 9.65 4.91 21.84
CA VAL A 206 9.36 5.31 20.44
C VAL A 206 8.59 4.21 19.71
N LEU A 207 8.92 2.93 19.94
CA LEU A 207 8.16 1.81 19.37
C LEU A 207 6.71 1.78 19.89
N ARG A 208 6.50 2.10 21.18
CA ARG A 208 5.16 2.30 21.77
C ARG A 208 4.42 3.43 21.09
N ALA A 209 5.08 4.57 20.91
CA ALA A 209 4.48 5.73 20.27
C ALA A 209 4.00 5.39 18.85
N ALA A 210 4.73 4.57 18.10
CA ALA A 210 4.30 4.08 16.79
C ALA A 210 2.96 3.33 16.85
N TYR A 211 2.84 2.34 17.75
CA TYR A 211 1.59 1.62 17.98
C TYR A 211 0.46 2.55 18.44
N ASP A 212 0.74 3.42 19.41
CA ASP A 212 -0.26 4.31 19.98
C ASP A 212 -0.82 5.29 18.95
N GLN A 213 0.01 5.78 18.01
CA GLN A 213 -0.50 6.61 16.91
C GLN A 213 -1.53 5.84 16.07
N VAL A 214 -1.28 4.57 15.72
CA VAL A 214 -2.28 3.76 15.00
C VAL A 214 -3.58 3.60 15.81
N ARG A 215 -3.45 3.31 17.11
CA ARG A 215 -4.60 3.16 18.02
C ARG A 215 -5.42 4.46 18.11
N PHE A 216 -4.76 5.60 18.33
CA PHE A 216 -5.44 6.88 18.47
C PHE A 216 -6.16 7.31 17.19
N TYR A 217 -5.59 7.00 16.03
CA TYR A 217 -6.26 7.22 14.75
C TYR A 217 -7.47 6.31 14.59
N ARG A 218 -7.34 5.02 14.91
CA ARG A 218 -8.48 4.09 14.90
C ARG A 218 -9.62 4.59 15.79
N ASP A 219 -9.32 5.01 17.02
CA ASP A 219 -10.31 5.43 18.02
C ASP A 219 -11.25 6.54 17.50
N LEU A 220 -10.78 7.38 16.57
CA LEU A 220 -11.52 8.53 16.04
C LEU A 220 -12.02 8.33 14.60
N LEU A 221 -11.31 7.56 13.77
CA LEU A 221 -11.66 7.36 12.37
C LEU A 221 -12.55 6.15 12.13
N PHE A 222 -12.52 5.13 13.00
CA PHE A 222 -13.26 3.90 12.77
C PHE A 222 -14.78 4.14 12.76
N ASP A 223 -15.46 3.59 11.75
CA ASP A 223 -16.91 3.53 11.66
C ASP A 223 -17.37 2.08 11.82
N GLY A 224 -17.89 1.76 13.01
CA GLY A 224 -18.38 0.43 13.33
C GLY A 224 -19.60 -0.03 12.51
N SER A 225 -20.29 0.87 11.81
CA SER A 225 -21.45 0.50 10.97
C SER A 225 -21.04 -0.19 9.67
N THR A 226 -19.85 0.15 9.15
CA THR A 226 -19.32 -0.36 7.89
C THR A 226 -18.07 -1.22 8.09
N GLY A 227 -17.40 -1.09 9.24
CA GLY A 227 -16.12 -1.72 9.52
C GLY A 227 -14.96 -1.08 8.74
N LEU A 228 -15.14 0.16 8.27
CA LEU A 228 -14.15 0.95 7.55
C LEU A 228 -13.79 2.20 8.33
N TRP A 229 -12.73 2.87 7.91
CA TRP A 229 -12.29 4.12 8.51
C TRP A 229 -12.82 5.28 7.67
N ARG A 230 -13.26 6.34 8.34
CA ARG A 230 -13.50 7.65 7.75
C ARG A 230 -12.19 8.23 7.25
N HIS A 231 -12.28 9.17 6.32
CA HIS A 231 -11.10 9.79 5.74
C HIS A 231 -10.50 10.87 6.68
N ILE A 232 -11.27 11.92 6.99
CA ILE A 232 -10.81 13.07 7.77
C ILE A 232 -11.79 13.39 8.89
N VAL A 233 -11.27 13.51 10.12
CA VAL A 233 -12.02 13.97 11.30
C VAL A 233 -11.28 15.07 12.04
N LEU A 234 -12.04 15.86 12.81
CA LEU A 234 -11.62 17.06 13.53
C LEU A 234 -11.21 18.22 12.60
N GLY A 235 -11.14 19.42 13.19
CA GLY A 235 -10.77 20.63 12.47
C GLY A 235 -11.82 21.04 11.43
N ASN A 236 -11.41 21.89 10.49
CA ASN A 236 -12.25 22.35 9.39
C ASN A 236 -12.05 21.49 8.15
N GLY A 237 -13.14 21.20 7.43
CA GLY A 237 -13.08 20.42 6.19
C GLY A 237 -13.03 18.92 6.41
N GLU A 238 -13.79 18.40 7.39
CA GLU A 238 -13.95 16.97 7.59
C GLU A 238 -14.48 16.27 6.34
N ASP A 239 -14.05 15.02 6.16
CA ASP A 239 -14.56 14.09 5.17
C ASP A 239 -14.89 12.78 5.88
N LEU A 240 -16.15 12.67 6.30
CA LEU A 240 -16.64 11.55 7.09
C LEU A 240 -16.97 10.31 6.25
N ASN A 241 -16.68 10.34 4.94
CA ASN A 241 -16.92 9.22 4.05
C ASN A 241 -15.79 8.18 4.13
N HIS A 242 -16.05 6.99 3.59
CA HIS A 242 -15.12 5.86 3.58
C HIS A 242 -14.27 5.87 2.32
N TRP A 243 -13.31 6.80 2.26
CA TRP A 243 -12.37 6.89 1.15
C TRP A 243 -11.52 5.62 1.07
N SER A 244 -11.56 4.94 -0.07
CA SER A 244 -10.93 3.64 -0.27
C SER A 244 -9.40 3.72 -0.22
N THR A 245 -8.81 4.79 -0.77
CA THR A 245 -7.35 4.98 -0.69
C THR A 245 -6.92 5.25 0.75
N GLY A 246 -7.68 6.05 1.50
CA GLY A 246 -7.48 6.25 2.93
C GLY A 246 -7.51 4.95 3.75
N ASN A 247 -8.45 4.05 3.45
CA ASN A 247 -8.49 2.71 4.04
C ASN A 247 -7.30 1.84 3.60
N GLY A 248 -6.85 1.98 2.35
CA GLY A 248 -5.62 1.37 1.85
C GLY A 248 -4.39 1.83 2.62
N TRP A 249 -4.25 3.14 2.86
CA TRP A 249 -3.18 3.71 3.66
C TRP A 249 -3.19 3.19 5.09
N ALA A 250 -4.38 3.16 5.72
CA ALA A 250 -4.52 2.61 7.06
C ALA A 250 -4.08 1.15 7.11
N ALA A 251 -4.61 0.28 6.24
CA ALA A 251 -4.27 -1.14 6.22
C ALA A 251 -2.78 -1.38 5.93
N ALA A 252 -2.21 -0.72 4.93
CA ALA A 252 -0.81 -0.89 4.58
C ALA A 252 0.12 -0.33 5.67
N GLY A 253 -0.24 0.80 6.30
CA GLY A 253 0.53 1.40 7.40
C GLY A 253 0.51 0.53 8.65
N ILE A 254 -0.65 -0.04 9.00
CA ILE A 254 -0.80 -1.03 10.07
C ILE A 254 0.14 -2.22 9.83
N MET A 255 0.15 -2.78 8.61
CA MET A 255 1.03 -3.91 8.28
C MET A 255 2.51 -3.56 8.48
N ARG A 256 2.95 -2.36 8.06
CA ARG A 256 4.35 -1.93 8.25
C ARG A 256 4.72 -1.84 9.73
N VAL A 257 3.83 -1.29 10.58
CA VAL A 257 4.06 -1.22 12.03
C VAL A 257 4.05 -2.61 12.68
N LEU A 258 3.06 -3.44 12.33
CA LEU A 258 2.92 -4.81 12.83
C LEU A 258 4.17 -5.65 12.53
N THR A 259 4.60 -5.70 11.27
CA THR A 259 5.78 -6.46 10.86
C THR A 259 7.04 -5.94 11.56
N THR A 260 7.21 -4.61 11.64
CA THR A 260 8.35 -4.01 12.34
C THR A 260 8.40 -4.41 13.81
N ILE A 261 7.27 -4.37 14.52
CA ILE A 261 7.19 -4.78 15.93
C ILE A 261 7.49 -6.27 16.07
N LYS A 262 6.81 -7.11 15.27
CA LYS A 262 6.91 -8.57 15.31
C LYS A 262 8.35 -9.05 15.17
N ASP A 263 9.09 -8.48 14.22
CA ASP A 263 10.44 -8.93 13.89
C ASP A 263 11.52 -8.24 14.76
N SER A 264 11.14 -7.26 15.58
CA SER A 264 12.05 -6.56 16.48
C SER A 264 12.45 -7.39 17.70
N SER A 265 13.61 -7.06 18.28
CA SER A 265 14.03 -7.59 19.59
C SER A 265 13.10 -7.25 20.76
N LEU A 266 12.11 -6.38 20.55
CA LEU A 266 11.11 -5.99 21.55
C LEU A 266 9.76 -6.70 21.37
N SER A 267 9.63 -7.61 20.39
CA SER A 267 8.37 -8.27 20.01
C SER A 267 7.58 -8.82 21.19
N ASP A 268 8.23 -9.55 22.10
CA ASP A 268 7.58 -10.19 23.26
C ASP A 268 6.92 -9.21 24.23
N LYS A 269 7.32 -7.93 24.22
CA LYS A 269 6.71 -6.88 25.05
C LYS A 269 5.46 -6.26 24.41
N PHE A 270 5.17 -6.59 23.15
CA PHE A 270 4.14 -5.96 22.33
C PHE A 270 3.08 -6.97 21.84
N VAL A 271 2.89 -8.10 22.53
CA VAL A 271 2.00 -9.19 22.07
C VAL A 271 0.55 -8.71 21.89
N SER A 272 0.02 -7.94 22.84
CA SER A 272 -1.33 -7.36 22.73
C SER A 272 -1.47 -6.40 21.55
N GLU A 273 -0.42 -5.65 21.28
CA GLU A 273 -0.37 -4.64 20.23
C GLU A 273 -0.28 -5.27 18.87
N GLN A 274 0.50 -6.35 18.74
CA GLN A 274 0.53 -7.16 17.54
C GLN A 274 -0.86 -7.72 17.23
N ALA A 275 -1.55 -8.28 18.24
CA ALA A 275 -2.92 -8.79 18.07
C ALA A 275 -3.92 -7.69 17.66
N ASN A 276 -3.80 -6.50 18.26
CA ASN A 276 -4.62 -5.35 17.89
C ASN A 276 -4.39 -4.93 16.44
N LEU A 277 -3.14 -4.74 16.03
CA LEU A 277 -2.78 -4.34 14.67
C LEU A 277 -3.23 -5.39 13.64
N GLU A 278 -3.00 -6.68 13.91
CA GLU A 278 -3.48 -7.79 13.05
C GLU A 278 -5.02 -7.74 12.91
N GLY A 279 -5.74 -7.58 14.03
CA GLY A 279 -7.19 -7.49 14.02
C GLY A 279 -7.72 -6.28 13.24
N TRP A 280 -7.07 -5.12 13.34
CA TRP A 280 -7.48 -3.91 12.64
C TRP A 280 -7.20 -3.98 11.13
N ALA A 281 -6.06 -4.56 10.73
CA ALA A 281 -5.80 -4.84 9.32
C ALA A 281 -6.83 -5.84 8.75
N LEU A 282 -7.13 -6.90 9.49
CA LEU A 282 -8.13 -7.92 9.13
C LEU A 282 -9.52 -7.29 8.94
N GLU A 283 -9.91 -6.40 9.85
CA GLU A 283 -11.19 -5.71 9.79
C GLU A 283 -11.33 -4.86 8.52
N ILE A 284 -10.31 -4.05 8.17
CA ILE A 284 -10.35 -3.23 6.96
C ILE A 284 -10.46 -4.12 5.72
N VAL A 285 -9.58 -5.13 5.57
CA VAL A 285 -9.56 -5.94 4.34
C VAL A 285 -10.84 -6.76 4.19
N ASN A 286 -11.39 -7.34 5.27
CA ASN A 286 -12.62 -8.13 5.18
C ASN A 286 -13.86 -7.28 4.88
N ASN A 287 -13.88 -6.02 5.32
CA ASN A 287 -15.03 -5.15 5.10
C ASN A 287 -14.97 -4.43 3.75
N VAL A 288 -13.80 -3.98 3.30
CA VAL A 288 -13.71 -3.19 2.07
C VAL A 288 -14.06 -4.01 0.83
N TRP A 289 -13.70 -5.29 0.80
CA TRP A 289 -13.97 -6.15 -0.35
C TRP A 289 -15.44 -6.49 -0.55
N LYS A 290 -16.31 -6.20 0.44
CA LYS A 290 -17.78 -6.29 0.28
C LYS A 290 -18.32 -5.28 -0.73
N TYR A 291 -17.57 -4.20 -0.99
CA TYR A 291 -17.91 -3.12 -1.93
C TYR A 291 -17.21 -3.27 -3.29
N GLN A 292 -16.49 -4.38 -3.53
CA GLN A 292 -15.84 -4.63 -4.81
C GLN A 292 -16.88 -4.76 -5.93
N GLN A 293 -16.64 -4.05 -7.02
CA GLN A 293 -17.47 -4.10 -8.22
C GLN A 293 -17.21 -5.37 -9.02
N ALA A 294 -18.13 -5.70 -9.93
CA ALA A 294 -18.07 -6.94 -10.72
C ALA A 294 -16.79 -7.08 -11.57
N ASN A 295 -16.17 -5.98 -12.01
CA ASN A 295 -14.92 -6.00 -12.77
C ASN A 295 -13.67 -6.16 -11.89
N GLY A 296 -13.81 -6.13 -10.55
CA GLY A 296 -12.72 -6.23 -9.59
C GLY A 296 -12.25 -4.90 -8.97
N THR A 297 -12.77 -3.76 -9.41
CA THR A 297 -12.41 -2.44 -8.86
C THR A 297 -13.13 -2.14 -7.55
N LEU A 298 -12.55 -1.26 -6.74
CA LEU A 298 -13.25 -0.51 -5.71
C LEU A 298 -13.60 0.89 -6.26
N LEU A 299 -14.63 1.50 -5.68
CA LEU A 299 -14.92 2.92 -5.93
C LEU A 299 -14.07 3.80 -5.00
N ASN A 300 -13.83 5.05 -5.37
CA ASN A 300 -13.03 6.00 -4.60
C ASN A 300 -13.59 6.17 -3.18
N TYR A 301 -14.91 6.26 -3.02
CA TYR A 301 -15.58 6.07 -1.73
C TYR A 301 -16.32 4.74 -1.74
N ALA A 302 -15.86 3.77 -0.93
CA ALA A 302 -16.34 2.39 -0.98
C ALA A 302 -17.86 2.27 -0.79
N THR A 303 -18.42 3.09 0.11
CA THR A 303 -19.84 3.04 0.48
C THR A 303 -20.75 3.95 -0.37
N ASP A 304 -20.19 4.71 -1.32
CA ASP A 304 -20.97 5.57 -2.22
C ASP A 304 -20.98 4.99 -3.63
N GLY A 305 -22.12 4.41 -4.02
CA GLY A 305 -22.32 3.82 -5.34
C GLY A 305 -22.24 4.80 -6.52
N ASN A 306 -22.26 6.12 -6.27
CA ASN A 306 -22.08 7.14 -7.30
C ASN A 306 -20.61 7.57 -7.48
N SER A 307 -19.72 7.10 -6.61
CA SER A 307 -18.31 7.41 -6.67
C SER A 307 -17.64 6.75 -7.88
N PHE A 308 -16.52 7.31 -8.35
CA PHE A 308 -15.81 6.77 -9.51
C PHE A 308 -15.00 5.53 -9.14
N ALA A 309 -14.79 4.62 -10.11
CA ALA A 309 -13.86 3.51 -9.95
C ALA A 309 -12.43 4.01 -9.72
N ASP A 310 -11.75 3.49 -8.70
CA ASP A 310 -10.40 3.90 -8.34
C ASP A 310 -9.43 2.70 -8.29
N SER A 311 -8.59 2.62 -9.31
CA SER A 311 -7.56 1.60 -9.43
C SER A 311 -6.43 1.76 -8.42
N ALA A 312 -6.18 2.98 -7.90
CA ALA A 312 -5.12 3.22 -6.92
C ALA A 312 -5.47 2.56 -5.57
N SER A 313 -6.62 2.87 -4.99
CA SER A 313 -7.10 2.17 -3.79
C SER A 313 -7.23 0.67 -3.99
N THR A 314 -7.74 0.25 -5.17
CA THR A 314 -7.84 -1.17 -5.53
C THR A 314 -6.48 -1.86 -5.45
N ALA A 315 -5.41 -1.24 -5.94
CA ALA A 315 -4.06 -1.78 -5.89
C ALA A 315 -3.51 -1.87 -4.47
N LEU A 316 -3.61 -0.79 -3.68
CA LEU A 316 -3.06 -0.74 -2.33
C LEU A 316 -3.78 -1.71 -1.37
N LEU A 317 -5.11 -1.80 -1.44
CA LEU A 317 -5.87 -2.73 -0.62
C LEU A 317 -5.62 -4.19 -1.00
N ALA A 318 -5.41 -4.48 -2.29
CA ALA A 318 -4.96 -5.81 -2.73
C ALA A 318 -3.56 -6.14 -2.19
N ALA A 319 -2.64 -5.17 -2.21
CA ALA A 319 -1.30 -5.32 -1.63
C ALA A 319 -1.40 -5.63 -0.12
N ALA A 320 -2.15 -4.83 0.64
CA ALA A 320 -2.36 -5.02 2.07
C ALA A 320 -3.00 -6.39 2.39
N THR A 321 -3.93 -6.85 1.55
CA THR A 321 -4.55 -8.18 1.70
C THR A 321 -3.52 -9.32 1.54
N TYR A 322 -2.64 -9.23 0.54
CA TYR A 322 -1.57 -10.21 0.36
C TYR A 322 -0.54 -10.15 1.50
N ARG A 323 -0.16 -8.95 1.96
CA ARG A 323 0.73 -8.78 3.11
C ARG A 323 0.15 -9.41 4.38
N LEU A 324 -1.12 -9.17 4.66
CA LEU A 324 -1.81 -9.79 5.80
C LEU A 324 -1.84 -11.31 5.68
N ALA A 325 -2.14 -11.85 4.49
CA ALA A 325 -2.16 -13.29 4.29
C ALA A 325 -0.79 -13.95 4.50
N THR A 326 0.30 -13.32 4.04
CA THR A 326 1.67 -13.76 4.31
C THR A 326 1.99 -13.73 5.81
N HIS A 327 1.60 -12.64 6.49
CA HIS A 327 1.78 -12.52 7.94
C HIS A 327 1.05 -13.63 8.70
N LEU A 328 -0.25 -13.84 8.42
CA LEU A 328 -1.06 -14.88 9.08
C LEU A 328 -0.50 -16.28 8.83
N HIS A 329 0.03 -16.54 7.63
CA HIS A 329 0.72 -17.79 7.35
C HIS A 329 1.97 -17.96 8.24
N SER A 330 2.80 -16.91 8.34
CA SER A 330 4.03 -16.94 9.15
C SER A 330 3.80 -17.14 10.65
N THR A 331 2.64 -16.69 11.16
CA THR A 331 2.25 -16.87 12.57
C THR A 331 1.46 -18.16 12.82
N GLY A 332 1.21 -18.95 11.77
CA GLY A 332 0.40 -20.18 11.86
C GLY A 332 -1.09 -19.92 12.13
N SER A 333 -1.54 -18.67 11.99
CA SER A 333 -2.94 -18.27 12.20
C SER A 333 -3.89 -19.03 11.27
N LYS A 334 -5.08 -19.35 11.78
CA LYS A 334 -6.14 -20.08 11.06
C LYS A 334 -7.31 -19.18 10.65
N VAL A 335 -7.13 -17.87 10.73
CA VAL A 335 -8.11 -16.89 10.24
C VAL A 335 -8.36 -17.12 8.74
N ASP A 336 -9.63 -17.23 8.36
CA ASP A 336 -10.01 -17.42 6.97
C ASP A 336 -10.00 -16.08 6.22
N LEU A 337 -9.09 -15.95 5.25
CA LEU A 337 -8.99 -14.84 4.30
C LEU A 337 -9.40 -15.24 2.87
N SER A 338 -9.99 -16.41 2.65
CA SER A 338 -10.28 -16.94 1.31
C SER A 338 -11.07 -15.96 0.42
N ASN A 339 -12.12 -15.35 0.96
CA ASN A 339 -12.94 -14.36 0.24
C ASN A 339 -12.14 -13.10 -0.10
N SER A 340 -11.37 -12.58 0.86
CA SER A 340 -10.53 -11.39 0.69
C SER A 340 -9.40 -11.65 -0.31
N LEU A 341 -8.79 -12.83 -0.28
CA LEU A 341 -7.79 -13.26 -1.26
C LEU A 341 -8.37 -13.41 -2.67
N ALA A 342 -9.58 -13.96 -2.80
CA ALA A 342 -10.28 -14.03 -4.08
C ALA A 342 -10.58 -12.62 -4.63
N ALA A 343 -10.98 -11.68 -3.76
CA ALA A 343 -11.20 -10.29 -4.14
C ALA A 343 -9.89 -9.60 -4.55
N ALA A 344 -8.81 -9.74 -3.78
CA ALA A 344 -7.49 -9.23 -4.11
C ALA A 344 -6.96 -9.79 -5.44
N SER A 345 -7.24 -11.06 -5.76
CA SER A 345 -6.88 -11.66 -7.05
C SER A 345 -7.63 -11.02 -8.23
N ARG A 346 -8.91 -10.69 -8.07
CA ARG A 346 -9.68 -9.96 -9.08
C ARG A 346 -9.16 -8.53 -9.23
N ALA A 347 -8.88 -7.87 -8.11
CA ALA A 347 -8.28 -6.54 -8.07
C ALA A 347 -6.94 -6.49 -8.81
N ARG A 348 -6.03 -7.45 -8.57
CA ARG A 348 -4.76 -7.54 -9.29
C ARG A 348 -4.94 -7.72 -10.79
N THR A 349 -5.90 -8.56 -11.19
CA THR A 349 -6.23 -8.76 -12.62
C THR A 349 -6.79 -7.49 -13.27
N LEU A 350 -7.60 -6.71 -12.54
CA LEU A 350 -8.09 -5.42 -13.02
C LEU A 350 -6.93 -4.41 -13.15
N VAL A 351 -6.10 -4.28 -12.12
CA VAL A 351 -4.96 -3.34 -12.10
C VAL A 351 -3.99 -3.64 -13.24
N SER A 352 -3.69 -4.91 -13.51
CA SER A 352 -2.79 -5.29 -14.61
C SER A 352 -3.32 -4.94 -16.01
N ARG A 353 -4.64 -4.72 -16.14
CA ARG A 353 -5.31 -4.31 -17.37
C ARG A 353 -5.62 -2.81 -17.43
N SER A 354 -5.25 -2.07 -16.38
CA SER A 354 -5.56 -0.66 -16.20
C SER A 354 -4.32 0.22 -16.37
N LEU A 355 -3.32 -0.24 -17.13
CA LEU A 355 -2.16 0.57 -17.54
C LEU A 355 -2.34 1.05 -18.98
N ASP A 356 -2.02 2.31 -19.25
CA ASP A 356 -1.87 2.79 -20.62
C ASP A 356 -0.53 2.37 -21.24
N ALA A 357 -0.31 2.76 -22.51
CA ALA A 357 0.90 2.44 -23.25
C ALA A 357 2.18 3.08 -22.66
N ASP A 358 2.03 4.17 -21.90
CA ASP A 358 3.13 4.91 -21.25
C ASP A 358 3.41 4.42 -19.82
N GLY A 359 2.66 3.42 -19.36
CA GLY A 359 2.77 2.81 -18.03
C GLY A 359 2.00 3.52 -16.92
N TRP A 360 1.10 4.45 -17.25
CA TRP A 360 0.26 5.11 -16.26
C TRP A 360 -0.92 4.24 -15.86
N LEU A 361 -1.16 4.15 -14.55
CA LEU A 361 -2.38 3.59 -14.00
C LEU A 361 -3.58 4.49 -14.29
N LEU A 362 -4.61 3.90 -14.88
CA LEU A 362 -5.84 4.55 -15.28
C LEU A 362 -6.87 4.51 -14.17
N ASN A 363 -7.79 5.49 -14.18
CA ASN A 363 -8.85 5.66 -13.18
C ASN A 363 -8.28 5.72 -11.77
N VAL A 364 -7.50 6.76 -11.49
CA VAL A 364 -6.88 6.98 -10.19
C VAL A 364 -7.51 8.19 -9.52
N VAL A 365 -7.52 8.20 -8.20
CA VAL A 365 -7.78 9.40 -7.42
C VAL A 365 -6.74 10.50 -7.68
N ASP A 366 -7.15 11.76 -7.63
CA ASP A 366 -6.21 12.89 -7.60
C ASP A 366 -5.59 13.00 -6.20
N PRO A 367 -4.27 12.82 -6.03
CA PRO A 367 -3.64 12.86 -4.71
C PRO A 367 -3.68 14.24 -4.05
N TRP A 368 -3.99 15.30 -4.80
CA TRP A 368 -4.13 16.67 -4.28
C TRP A 368 -5.59 17.08 -4.09
N ASN A 369 -6.54 16.27 -4.56
CA ASN A 369 -7.98 16.54 -4.47
C ASN A 369 -8.79 15.23 -4.49
N PHE A 370 -8.75 14.52 -3.37
CA PHE A 370 -9.28 13.17 -3.18
C PHE A 370 -10.76 12.91 -3.58
N PRO A 371 -11.70 13.89 -3.63
CA PRO A 371 -13.03 13.65 -4.18
C PRO A 371 -13.07 13.57 -5.71
N ILE A 372 -11.99 13.95 -6.41
CA ILE A 372 -11.94 14.06 -7.86
C ILE A 372 -11.07 12.95 -8.46
N ARG A 373 -11.47 12.49 -9.65
CA ARG A 373 -10.67 11.57 -10.44
C ARG A 373 -9.48 12.30 -11.06
N GLY A 374 -8.28 11.84 -10.73
CA GLY A 374 -7.03 12.29 -11.32
C GLY A 374 -6.77 11.65 -12.69
N THR A 375 -5.79 12.21 -13.41
CA THR A 375 -5.30 11.65 -14.68
C THR A 375 -3.97 10.91 -14.53
N ARG A 376 -3.17 11.28 -13.52
CA ARG A 376 -1.87 10.70 -13.17
C ARG A 376 -1.71 10.75 -11.66
N SER A 377 -1.12 9.72 -11.07
CA SER A 377 -0.88 9.65 -9.63
C SER A 377 0.45 8.96 -9.36
N ALA A 378 1.38 9.65 -8.69
CA ALA A 378 2.67 9.08 -8.30
C ALA A 378 2.47 7.91 -7.32
N GLU A 379 1.56 8.09 -6.36
CA GLU A 379 1.15 7.06 -5.41
C GLU A 379 0.50 5.86 -6.10
N GLY A 380 -0.39 6.11 -7.08
CA GLY A 380 -1.02 5.05 -7.86
C GLY A 380 0.01 4.14 -8.52
N GLN A 381 1.09 4.72 -9.06
CA GLN A 381 2.21 3.94 -9.58
C GLN A 381 2.94 3.13 -8.49
N ALA A 382 3.21 3.75 -7.35
CA ALA A 382 3.84 3.09 -6.21
C ALA A 382 3.00 1.91 -5.67
N PHE A 383 1.67 2.03 -5.71
CA PHE A 383 0.76 0.96 -5.29
C PHE A 383 0.76 -0.23 -6.24
N VAL A 384 0.97 -0.02 -7.55
CA VAL A 384 1.16 -1.12 -8.50
C VAL A 384 2.42 -1.91 -8.14
N LEU A 385 3.54 -1.24 -7.87
CA LEU A 385 4.78 -1.90 -7.46
C LEU A 385 4.61 -2.65 -6.13
N SER A 386 3.95 -2.03 -5.16
CA SER A 386 3.67 -2.63 -3.85
C SER A 386 2.76 -3.87 -3.96
N LEU A 387 1.76 -3.84 -4.85
CA LEU A 387 0.90 -4.97 -5.15
C LEU A 387 1.68 -6.15 -5.74
N GLU A 388 2.53 -5.89 -6.73
CA GLU A 388 3.32 -6.95 -7.36
C GLU A 388 4.35 -7.54 -6.38
N ALA A 389 4.97 -6.70 -5.54
CA ALA A 389 5.85 -7.16 -4.46
C ALA A 389 5.09 -8.02 -3.43
N ALA A 390 3.94 -7.56 -2.95
CA ALA A 390 3.13 -8.28 -1.98
C ALA A 390 2.63 -9.63 -2.52
N TYR A 391 2.22 -9.68 -3.80
CA TYR A 391 1.81 -10.92 -4.43
C TYR A 391 2.97 -11.91 -4.61
N ARG A 392 4.15 -11.43 -5.01
CA ARG A 392 5.37 -12.25 -5.11
C ARG A 392 5.67 -12.91 -3.76
N ASP A 393 5.68 -12.14 -2.69
CA ASP A 393 6.02 -12.65 -1.36
C ASP A 393 4.94 -13.59 -0.82
N TYR A 394 3.65 -13.28 -1.05
CA TYR A 394 2.55 -14.20 -0.77
C TYR A 394 2.72 -15.53 -1.50
N ARG A 395 3.10 -15.54 -2.78
CA ARG A 395 3.30 -16.78 -3.54
C ARG A 395 4.48 -17.63 -3.06
N ASN A 396 5.47 -17.01 -2.45
CA ASN A 396 6.72 -17.65 -2.01
C ASN A 396 6.76 -17.88 -0.49
N ARG A 397 5.62 -17.81 0.20
CA ARG A 397 5.54 -17.93 1.66
C ARG A 397 5.75 -19.36 2.20
N ASP A 398 5.65 -20.36 1.33
CA ASP A 398 5.74 -21.79 1.66
C ASP A 398 7.17 -22.32 1.58
#